data_AF-A0A8X7WW55-F1
#
_entry.id   AF-A0A8X7WW55-F1
#
_cell.length_a   1.000
_cell.length_b   1.000
_cell.length_c   1.000
_cell.angle_alpha   90.00
_cell.angle_beta   90.00
_cell.angle_gamma   90.00
#
_symmetry.space_group_name_H-M   'P 1'
#
loop_
_entity.id
_entity.type
_entity.pdbx_description
1 polymer ?
#
loop_
_entity_poly.entity_id
_entity_poly.type
_entity_poly.pdbx_seq_one_letter_code
_entity_poly.pdbx_strand_id
1 'polypeptide(L)' 'MTQFITVIRNRMSLMPSQAFYLLVNNTSLGSMSQIMAEVYRDHNDEDGFLYMTYAAQEMFGSIVAKFFIER' A
#
# COMPACT_ATOMS: atom_id res chain seq x y z
N MET A 1 -10.12 -2.56 -3.00
CA MET A 1 -8.64 -2.61 -2.87
C MET A 1 -8.03 -4.00 -2.65
N THR A 2 -8.82 -5.04 -2.40
CA THR A 2 -8.36 -6.42 -2.11
C THR A 2 -7.44 -7.04 -3.16
N GLN A 3 -7.77 -6.94 -4.46
CA GLN A 3 -6.95 -7.51 -5.54
C GLN A 3 -5.53 -6.92 -5.56
N PHE A 4 -5.40 -5.60 -5.40
CA PHE A 4 -4.10 -4.92 -5.37
C PHE A 4 -3.22 -5.41 -4.21
N ILE A 5 -3.81 -5.53 -3.02
CA ILE A 5 -3.12 -6.05 -1.83
C ILE A 5 -2.66 -7.50 -2.07
N THR A 6 -3.51 -8.35 -2.65
CA THR A 6 -3.15 -9.74 -2.97
C THR A 6 -2.01 -9.82 -4.00
N VAL A 7 -2.02 -8.97 -5.03
CA VAL A 7 -0.94 -8.91 -6.02
C VAL A 7 0.38 -8.49 -5.36
N ILE A 8 0.38 -7.46 -4.52
CA ILE A 8 1.56 -7.03 -3.77
C ILE A 8 2.06 -8.15 -2.85
N ARG A 9 1.15 -8.80 -2.12
CA ARG A 9 1.47 -9.90 -1.21
C ARG A 9 2.14 -11.07 -1.95
N ASN A 10 1.61 -11.42 -3.12
CA ASN A 10 2.19 -12.45 -3.99
C ASN A 10 3.56 -12.04 -4.53
N ARG A 11 3.73 -10.78 -4.97
CA ARG A 11 5.00 -10.26 -5.47
C ARG A 11 6.10 -10.24 -4.40
N MET A 12 5.75 -9.98 -3.15
CA MET A 12 6.68 -9.99 -2.01
C MET A 12 6.83 -11.37 -1.36
N SER A 13 6.14 -12.40 -1.86
CA SER A 13 6.13 -13.76 -1.29
C SER A 13 5.82 -13.79 0.21
N LEU A 14 4.95 -12.89 0.68
CA LEU A 14 4.54 -12.82 2.08
C LEU A 14 3.63 -14.00 2.44
N MET A 15 3.84 -14.57 3.62
CA MET A 15 3.00 -15.66 4.12
C MET A 15 1.58 -15.16 4.45
N PRO A 16 0.54 -16.01 4.28
CA PRO A 16 -0.84 -15.65 4.63
C PRO A 16 -1.03 -15.27 6.11
N SER A 17 -0.18 -15.82 6.98
CA SER A 17 -0.15 -15.58 8.43
C SER A 17 0.52 -14.25 8.82
N GLN A 18 1.31 -13.65 7.94
CA GLN A 18 1.99 -12.38 8.24
C GLN A 18 1.02 -11.21 8.06
N ALA A 19 0.81 -10.43 9.11
CA ALA A 19 0.02 -9.22 9.03
C ALA A 19 0.72 -8.20 8.13
N PHE A 20 -0.02 -7.72 7.12
CA PHE A 20 0.45 -6.79 6.11
C PHE A 20 -0.44 -5.54 6.16
N TYR A 21 0.18 -4.40 6.41
CA TYR A 21 -0.49 -3.10 6.44
C TYR A 21 0.08 -2.21 5.36
N LEU A 22 -0.81 -1.54 4.61
CA LEU A 22 -0.44 -0.52 3.65
C LEU A 22 -0.89 0.83 4.21
N LEU A 23 -0.01 1.82 4.17
CA LEU A 23 -0.25 3.19 4.57
C LEU A 23 -0.07 4.08 3.35
N VAL A 24 -1.00 5.00 3.12
CA VAL A 24 -0.89 6.05 2.12
C VAL A 24 -0.94 7.37 2.87
N ASN A 25 0.06 8.22 2.66
CA ASN A 25 0.14 9.53 3.30
C ASN A 25 -0.14 9.49 4.83
N ASN A 26 0.57 8.60 5.54
CA ASN A 26 0.40 8.31 6.99
C ASN A 26 -0.97 7.77 7.44
N THR A 27 -1.93 7.58 6.53
CA THR A 27 -3.22 6.96 6.83
C THR A 27 -3.17 5.49 6.45
N SER A 28 -3.53 4.60 7.39
CA SER A 28 -3.63 3.17 7.09
C SER A 28 -4.79 2.93 6.13
N LEU A 29 -4.55 2.20 5.05
CA LEU A 29 -5.63 1.61 4.25
C LEU A 29 -6.23 0.44 5.03
N GLY A 30 -6.93 0.76 6.11
CA GLY A 30 -7.72 -0.19 6.89
C GLY A 30 -9.02 -0.56 6.17
N SER A 31 -9.48 0.26 5.23
CA SER A 31 -10.74 0.05 4.55
C SER A 31 -10.52 -0.65 3.20
N MET A 32 -10.70 -1.98 3.19
CA MET A 32 -10.63 -2.78 1.97
C MET A 32 -11.69 -2.38 0.90
N SER A 33 -12.68 -1.57 1.29
CA SER A 33 -13.77 -1.07 0.46
C SER A 33 -13.42 0.12 -0.43
N GLN A 34 -12.33 0.85 -0.18
CA GLN A 34 -11.93 1.95 -1.05
C GLN A 34 -11.45 1.42 -2.42
N ILE A 35 -11.59 2.24 -3.46
CA ILE A 35 -11.04 1.97 -4.80
C ILE A 35 -9.74 2.75 -5.02
N MET A 36 -8.81 2.19 -5.79
CA MET A 36 -7.50 2.82 -6.01
C MET A 36 -7.61 4.21 -6.65
N ALA A 37 -8.62 4.41 -7.49
CA ALA A 37 -8.88 5.67 -8.14
C ALA A 37 -9.26 6.78 -7.15
N GLU A 38 -10.01 6.47 -6.09
CA GLU A 38 -10.32 7.42 -5.02
C GLU A 38 -9.08 7.70 -4.18
N VAL A 39 -8.33 6.66 -3.81
CA VAL A 39 -7.08 6.83 -3.05
C VAL A 39 -6.08 7.70 -3.80
N TYR A 40 -5.93 7.48 -5.11
CA TYR A 40 -5.08 8.29 -5.98
C TYR A 40 -5.59 9.74 -6.08
N ARG A 41 -6.91 9.97 -6.20
CA ARG A 41 -7.46 11.33 -6.27
C ARG A 41 -7.27 12.09 -4.96
N ASP A 42 -7.43 11.40 -3.83
CA ASP A 42 -7.46 12.04 -2.52
C ASP A 42 -6.05 12.16 -1.90
N HIS A 43 -5.07 11.38 -2.37
CA HIS A 43 -3.70 11.33 -1.83
C HIS A 43 -2.60 11.36 -2.90
N ASN A 44 -2.89 11.85 -4.12
CA ASN A 44 -1.80 12.15 -5.05
C ASN A 44 -0.95 13.27 -4.48
N ASP A 45 0.32 13.24 -4.87
CA ASP A 45 1.26 14.32 -4.61
C ASP A 45 1.35 15.21 -5.86
N GLU A 46 1.95 16.41 -5.74
CA GLU A 46 1.97 17.41 -6.83
C GLU A 46 2.76 16.94 -8.06
N ASP A 47 3.63 15.95 -7.88
CA ASP A 47 4.36 15.25 -8.93
C ASP A 47 3.48 14.26 -9.73
N GLY A 48 2.22 14.04 -9.33
CA GLY A 48 1.29 13.10 -9.95
C GLY A 48 1.50 11.66 -9.50
N PHE A 49 2.31 11.42 -8.45
CA PHE A 49 2.59 10.09 -7.95
C PHE A 49 1.87 9.81 -6.62
N LEU A 50 1.58 8.54 -6.38
CA LEU A 50 0.94 8.07 -5.15
C LEU A 50 1.96 7.33 -4.29
N TYR A 51 2.26 7.91 -3.13
CA TYR A 51 3.23 7.37 -2.21
C TYR A 51 2.56 6.45 -1.19
N MET A 52 3.02 5.20 -1.16
CA MET A 52 2.55 4.21 -0.19
C MET A 52 3.73 3.65 0.57
N THR A 53 3.52 3.42 1.87
CA THR A 53 4.44 2.73 2.75
C THR A 53 3.78 1.43 3.17
N TYR A 54 4.53 0.34 3.22
CA TYR A 54 4.03 -0.91 3.77
C TYR A 54 4.70 -1.22 5.10
N ALA A 55 3.95 -1.83 6.01
CA ALA A 55 4.45 -2.32 7.29
C ALA A 55 4.06 -3.80 7.42
N ALA A 56 5.07 -4.67 7.52
CA ALA A 56 4.88 -6.06 7.92
C ALA A 56 5.20 -6.18 9.42
N GLN A 57 4.41 -6.97 10.16
CA GLN A 57 4.60 -7.14 11.61
C GLN A 57 6.01 -7.65 11.99
N GLU A 58 6.64 -8.42 11.10
CA GLU A 58 8.01 -8.93 11.24
C GLU A 58 9.11 -7.88 10.93
N MET A 59 8.75 -6.74 10.34
CA MET A 59 9.67 -5.67 9.91
C MET A 59 9.20 -4.29 10.38
N PHE A 60 8.75 -4.21 11.63
CA PHE A 60 8.45 -2.93 12.28
C PHE A 60 9.77 -2.15 12.48
N GLY A 61 10.30 -1.53 11.41
CA GLY A 61 11.52 -0.74 11.47
C GLY A 61 12.19 -0.33 10.16
N SER A 62 12.08 -1.06 9.04
CA SER A 62 13.13 -0.93 8.02
C SER A 62 12.76 -0.95 6.53
N ILE A 63 11.50 -1.04 6.09
CA ILE A 63 11.22 -0.96 4.64
C ILE A 63 10.16 0.08 4.28
N VAL A 64 10.61 1.16 3.64
CA VAL A 64 9.78 2.07 2.86
C VAL A 64 9.95 1.67 1.39
N ALA A 65 9.05 0.85 0.83
CA ALA A 65 8.99 0.70 -0.62
C ALA A 65 8.07 1.76 -1.19
N LYS A 66 8.66 2.71 -1.92
CA LYS A 66 7.93 3.69 -2.70
C LYS A 66 7.34 2.98 -3.93
N PHE A 67 6.06 2.64 -3.87
CA PHE A 67 5.34 2.13 -5.03
C PHE A 67 5.01 3.29 -5.97
N PHE A 68 5.43 3.15 -7.22
CA PHE A 68 5.18 4.13 -8.26
C PHE A 68 4.03 3.61 -9.13
N ILE A 69 2.91 4.31 -9.12
CA ILE A 69 1.77 4.03 -10.01
C ILE A 69 1.68 5.22 -10.96
N GLU A 70 2.14 5.02 -12.18
CA GLU A 70 1.94 5.94 -13.30
C GLU A 70 0.82 5.40 -14.18
N ARG A 71 0.04 6.32 -14.76
CA ARG A 71 -1.18 6.01 -15.55
C ARG A 71 -0.90 5.13 -16.76
#